data_AF-K1Q5S9-F1
#
_entry.id   AF-K1Q5S9-F1
#
_cell.length_a   1.000
_cell.length_b   1.000
_cell.length_c   1.000
_cell.angle_alpha   90.00
_cell.angle_beta   90.00
_cell.angle_gamma   90.00
#
_symmetry.space_group_name_H-M   'P 1'
#
loop_
_entity.id
_entity.type
_entity.pdbx_description
1 polymer ?
#
loop_
_entity_poly.entity_id
_entity_poly.type
_entity_poly.pdbx_seq_one_letter_code
_entity_poly.pdbx_strand_id
1 'polypeptide(L)'
;MHPYCYACDLKIFRLLRQRGVGNSASKIRANVQEQHSEVWLQKCIQYMTDCQGFSLAAATGLILPPRHEEPPTLAPVPQCRWLVYDQDVMQRIKEVKTNLSSLLGNILKIDSTKKVVKRLAGESSKTAMWATNVGNEYCQLIMSVLTTGEGFGLSPMIHGLIRSYKEAKAPPHHLLYVDRDCCGNNQLKRMFSDWPALSIRLNIWHFMRRLSVSCTTDAHAVYDTFMSRLSQCIYVWDPEDVEALVAAKKSEMEAMHVENQTDDDVFRHIKTSELAMHCRRTTRGVEETTASSPS
;
A
#
# COMPACT_ATOMS: atom_id res chain seq x y z
N MET A 1 -24.72 21.67 -4.16
CA MET A 1 -24.50 20.83 -2.97
C MET A 1 -23.02 20.88 -2.64
N HIS A 2 -22.66 21.43 -1.48
CA HIS A 2 -21.27 21.74 -1.14
C HIS A 2 -20.38 20.49 -1.03
N PRO A 3 -19.17 20.50 -1.62
CA PRO A 3 -18.18 19.47 -1.42
C PRO A 3 -17.44 19.77 -0.11
N TYR A 4 -17.95 19.28 1.02
CA TYR A 4 -17.08 19.13 2.18
C TYR A 4 -16.16 17.95 1.90
N CYS A 5 -14.99 18.25 1.35
CA CYS A 5 -13.85 17.32 1.38
C CYS A 5 -13.64 16.88 2.83
N TYR A 6 -13.94 15.61 3.13
CA TYR A 6 -13.62 14.97 4.39
C TYR A 6 -12.09 14.80 4.48
N ALA A 7 -11.39 15.89 4.76
CA ALA A 7 -9.97 15.86 5.05
C ALA A 7 -9.78 15.33 6.48
N CYS A 8 -9.18 14.14 6.63
CA CYS A 8 -8.67 13.73 7.93
C CYS A 8 -7.52 14.66 8.34
N ASP A 9 -7.59 15.21 9.54
CA ASP A 9 -6.52 16.04 10.11
C ASP A 9 -5.17 15.28 10.07
N LEU A 10 -4.12 15.97 9.63
CA LEU A 10 -2.75 15.44 9.52
C LEU A 10 -2.25 14.81 10.83
N LYS A 11 -2.71 15.28 11.99
CA LYS A 11 -2.40 14.70 13.31
C LYS A 11 -2.98 13.29 13.46
N ILE A 12 -4.20 13.06 12.97
CA ILE A 12 -4.83 11.72 12.95
C ILE A 12 -4.05 10.79 12.03
N PHE A 13 -3.63 11.28 10.86
CA PHE A 13 -2.81 10.51 9.93
C PHE A 13 -1.45 10.09 10.53
N ARG A 14 -0.82 10.96 11.33
CA ARG A 14 0.42 10.64 12.06
C ARG A 14 0.20 9.53 13.11
N LEU A 15 -0.94 9.54 13.80
CA LEU A 15 -1.31 8.46 14.74
C LEU A 15 -1.55 7.13 14.00
N LEU A 16 -2.22 7.17 12.84
CA LEU A 16 -2.43 6.00 11.98
C LEU A 16 -1.11 5.40 11.45
N ARG A 17 -0.08 6.24 11.23
CA ARG A 17 1.23 5.80 10.74
C ARG A 17 2.10 5.07 11.77
N GLN A 18 1.77 5.09 13.06
CA GLN A 18 2.56 4.39 14.09
C GLN A 18 2.40 2.87 13.96
N ARG A 19 3.39 2.18 13.40
CA ARG A 19 3.35 0.72 13.16
C ARG A 19 3.76 -0.12 14.38
N GLY A 20 3.29 0.24 15.56
CA GLY A 20 3.52 -0.52 16.79
C GLY A 20 2.48 -1.63 17.01
N VAL A 21 2.87 -2.71 17.69
CA VAL A 21 1.91 -3.69 18.23
C VAL A 21 0.93 -2.96 19.14
N GLY A 22 -0.37 -3.15 18.91
CA GLY A 22 -1.43 -2.47 19.67
C GLY A 22 -1.92 -1.15 19.09
N ASN A 23 -1.49 -0.73 17.89
CA ASN A 23 -2.14 0.37 17.17
C ASN A 23 -3.51 -0.09 16.63
N SER A 24 -4.55 0.02 17.46
CA SER A 24 -5.94 -0.29 17.11
C SER A 24 -6.75 0.98 16.96
N ALA A 25 -7.89 0.92 16.26
CA ALA A 25 -8.82 2.04 16.16
C ALA A 25 -9.27 2.55 17.56
N SER A 26 -9.39 1.65 18.53
CA SER A 26 -9.68 1.99 19.93
C SER A 26 -8.55 2.78 20.59
N LYS A 27 -7.29 2.42 20.33
CA LYS A 27 -6.13 3.17 20.83
C LYS A 27 -6.04 4.56 20.18
N ILE A 28 -6.30 4.66 18.89
CA ILE A 28 -6.36 5.96 18.19
C ILE A 28 -7.46 6.82 18.79
N ARG A 29 -8.67 6.27 19.00
CA ARG A 29 -9.77 6.99 19.66
C ARG A 29 -9.39 7.45 21.06
N ALA A 30 -8.73 6.61 21.86
CA ALA A 30 -8.29 6.97 23.20
C ALA A 30 -7.30 8.15 23.16
N ASN A 31 -6.31 8.12 22.27
CA ASN A 31 -5.35 9.22 22.10
C ASN A 31 -6.04 10.52 21.65
N VAL A 32 -7.02 10.43 20.74
CA VAL A 32 -7.79 11.61 20.30
C VAL A 32 -8.64 12.16 21.44
N GLN A 33 -9.29 11.29 22.22
CA GLN A 33 -10.05 11.69 23.40
C GLN A 33 -9.17 12.39 24.43
N GLU A 34 -7.98 11.86 24.70
CA GLU A 34 -7.01 12.46 25.62
C GLU A 34 -6.60 13.86 25.14
N GLN A 35 -6.18 14.00 23.89
CA GLN A 35 -5.78 15.29 23.31
C GLN A 35 -6.93 16.31 23.31
N HIS A 36 -8.15 15.89 22.96
CA HIS A 36 -9.32 16.77 23.01
C HIS A 36 -9.65 17.21 24.44
N SER A 37 -9.53 16.29 25.40
CA SER A 37 -9.80 16.58 26.82
C SER A 37 -8.78 17.55 27.40
N GLU A 38 -7.51 17.39 27.04
CA GLU A 38 -6.42 18.28 27.47
C GLU A 38 -6.60 19.71 26.95
N VAL A 39 -6.85 19.86 25.64
CA VAL A 39 -7.08 21.18 25.02
C VAL A 39 -8.33 21.84 25.59
N TRP A 40 -9.40 21.08 25.81
CA TRP A 40 -10.62 21.60 26.43
C TRP A 40 -10.36 22.08 27.85
N LEU A 41 -9.66 21.29 28.67
CA LEU A 41 -9.33 21.66 30.04
C LEU A 41 -8.46 22.92 30.11
N GLN A 42 -7.45 23.04 29.24
CA GLN A 42 -6.61 24.24 29.15
C GLN A 42 -7.44 25.49 28.81
N LYS A 43 -8.37 25.38 27.86
CA LYS A 43 -9.27 26.48 27.49
C LYS A 43 -10.25 26.84 28.62
N CYS A 44 -10.77 25.85 29.34
CA CYS A 44 -11.63 26.09 30.51
C CYS A 44 -10.88 26.81 31.63
N ILE A 45 -9.64 26.40 31.91
CA ILE A 45 -8.79 27.07 32.90
C ILE A 45 -8.56 28.52 32.49
N GLN A 46 -8.14 28.76 31.23
CA GLN A 46 -7.92 30.12 30.73
C GLN A 46 -9.18 30.98 30.87
N TYR A 47 -10.32 30.46 30.42
CA TYR A 47 -11.61 31.17 30.54
C TYR A 47 -11.96 31.50 31.99
N MET A 48 -11.83 30.54 32.92
CA MET A 48 -12.13 30.78 34.33
C MET A 48 -11.17 31.80 34.96
N THR A 49 -9.89 31.75 34.61
CA THR A 49 -8.89 32.74 35.04
C THR A 49 -9.23 34.14 34.54
N ASP A 50 -9.64 34.26 33.28
CA ASP A 50 -10.06 35.54 32.69
C ASP A 50 -11.32 36.06 33.40
N CYS A 51 -12.33 35.20 33.63
CA CYS A 51 -13.54 35.55 34.37
C CYS A 51 -13.24 36.03 35.80
N GLN A 52 -12.29 35.41 36.49
CA GLN A 52 -11.83 35.86 37.81
C GLN A 52 -11.18 37.25 37.73
N GLY A 53 -10.33 37.48 36.73
CA GLY A 53 -9.71 38.79 36.49
C GLY A 53 -10.74 39.89 36.27
N PHE A 54 -11.76 39.65 35.44
CA PHE A 54 -12.85 40.60 35.24
C PHE A 54 -13.69 40.81 36.51
N SER A 55 -13.93 39.76 37.28
CA SER A 55 -14.68 39.87 38.55
C SER A 55 -13.94 40.74 39.58
N LEU A 56 -12.61 40.61 39.64
CA LEU A 56 -11.77 41.45 40.50
C LEU A 56 -11.77 42.91 40.04
N ALA A 57 -11.67 43.17 38.74
CA ALA A 57 -11.75 44.52 38.18
C ALA A 57 -13.12 45.17 38.41
N ALA A 58 -14.20 44.39 38.39
CA ALA A 58 -15.53 44.89 38.75
C ALA A 58 -15.61 45.24 40.25
N ALA A 59 -15.00 44.43 41.12
CA ALA A 59 -14.97 44.68 42.56
C ALA A 59 -14.19 45.94 42.94
N THR A 60 -13.18 46.32 42.16
CA THR A 60 -12.43 47.57 42.33
C THR A 60 -13.07 48.77 41.62
N GLY A 61 -14.23 48.60 40.98
CA GLY A 61 -14.98 49.67 40.32
C GLY A 61 -14.44 50.09 38.94
N LEU A 62 -13.51 49.32 38.36
CA LEU A 62 -12.93 49.62 37.04
C LEU A 62 -13.87 49.27 35.89
N ILE A 63 -14.75 48.28 36.07
CA ILE A 63 -15.75 47.84 35.09
C ILE A 63 -17.08 47.52 35.76
N LEU A 64 -18.15 47.43 34.95
CA LEU A 64 -19.44 46.92 35.42
C LEU A 64 -19.38 45.40 35.69
N PRO A 65 -20.16 44.86 36.64
CA PRO A 65 -20.18 43.44 36.94
C PRO A 65 -20.54 42.60 35.70
N PRO A 66 -19.63 41.75 35.21
CA PRO A 66 -19.89 40.90 34.05
C PRO A 66 -20.80 39.72 34.43
N ARG A 67 -21.62 39.26 33.47
CA ARG A 67 -22.34 37.99 33.56
C ARG A 67 -21.54 36.92 32.82
N HIS A 68 -21.04 35.93 33.57
CA HIS A 68 -20.28 34.82 33.01
C HIS A 68 -21.21 33.68 32.63
N GLU A 69 -20.91 33.01 31.51
CA GLU A 69 -21.57 31.77 31.11
C GLU A 69 -20.72 30.58 31.56
N GLU A 70 -21.34 29.42 31.76
CA GLU A 70 -20.56 28.22 32.06
C GLU A 70 -19.76 27.75 30.83
N PRO A 71 -18.54 27.20 31.03
CA PRO A 71 -17.78 26.64 29.92
C PRO A 71 -18.58 25.56 29.19
N PRO A 72 -18.53 25.52 27.84
CA PRO A 72 -19.24 24.51 27.08
C PRO A 72 -18.75 23.11 27.43
N THR A 73 -19.65 22.13 27.48
CA THR A 73 -19.31 20.73 27.74
C THR A 73 -18.38 20.15 26.67
N LEU A 74 -17.46 19.27 27.06
CA LEU A 74 -16.55 18.59 26.13
C LEU A 74 -17.34 17.84 25.04
N ALA A 75 -17.08 18.16 23.78
CA ALA A 75 -17.68 17.48 22.65
C ALA A 75 -17.20 16.01 22.58
N PRO A 76 -18.11 15.03 22.37
CA PRO A 76 -17.73 13.63 22.33
C PRO A 76 -16.89 13.31 21.09
N VAL A 77 -15.78 12.57 21.28
CA VAL A 77 -14.98 12.07 20.15
C VAL A 77 -15.74 10.97 19.41
N PRO A 78 -15.78 11.01 18.06
CA PRO A 78 -16.43 10.00 17.24
C PRO A 78 -16.03 8.56 17.61
N GLN A 79 -16.98 7.64 17.49
CA GLN A 79 -16.73 6.22 17.72
C GLN A 79 -15.74 5.64 16.69
N CYS A 80 -15.04 4.56 17.05
CA CYS A 80 -13.99 3.94 16.23
C CYS A 80 -14.42 3.65 14.79
N ARG A 81 -15.70 3.31 14.55
CA ARG A 81 -16.26 3.08 13.20
C ARG A 81 -16.10 4.27 12.24
N TRP A 82 -16.02 5.48 12.78
CA TRP A 82 -15.89 6.74 12.03
C TRP A 82 -14.44 7.19 11.83
N LEU A 83 -13.48 6.56 12.52
CA LEU A 83 -12.05 6.86 12.40
C LEU A 83 -11.33 5.98 11.37
N VAL A 84 -12.08 5.13 10.68
CA VAL A 84 -11.52 4.18 9.71
C VAL A 84 -11.67 4.75 8.31
N TYR A 85 -10.54 4.82 7.61
CA TYR A 85 -10.43 5.01 6.15
C TYR A 85 -11.45 4.16 5.36
N ASP A 86 -11.91 3.04 5.94
CA ASP A 86 -12.95 2.18 5.40
C ASP A 86 -14.26 2.91 5.10
N GLN A 87 -14.71 3.89 5.88
CA GLN A 87 -15.99 4.54 5.57
C GLN A 87 -15.95 5.36 4.27
N ASP A 88 -14.85 6.05 4.00
CA ASP A 88 -14.63 6.79 2.75
C ASP A 88 -14.49 5.82 1.55
N VAL A 89 -13.71 4.75 1.72
CA VAL A 89 -13.62 3.68 0.71
C VAL A 89 -14.97 3.02 0.45
N MET A 90 -15.77 2.78 1.50
CA MET A 90 -17.09 2.18 1.41
C MET A 90 -18.10 3.12 0.75
N GLN A 91 -18.01 4.43 0.97
CA GLN A 91 -18.85 5.42 0.28
C GLN A 91 -18.54 5.48 -1.22
N ARG A 92 -17.26 5.38 -1.61
CA ARG A 92 -16.82 5.35 -3.01
C ARG A 92 -16.70 3.95 -3.58
N ILE A 93 -17.19 2.91 -2.89
CA ILE A 93 -16.92 1.52 -3.27
C ILE A 93 -17.46 1.19 -4.66
N LYS A 94 -18.55 1.84 -5.08
CA LYS A 94 -19.11 1.66 -6.42
C LYS A 94 -18.17 2.23 -7.48
N GLU A 95 -17.66 3.45 -7.28
CA GLU A 95 -16.69 4.09 -8.17
C GLU A 95 -15.37 3.34 -8.19
N VAL A 96 -14.86 2.93 -7.02
CA VAL A 96 -13.65 2.11 -6.89
C VAL A 96 -13.83 0.78 -7.61
N LYS A 97 -14.97 0.10 -7.45
CA LYS A 97 -15.28 -1.13 -8.18
C LYS A 97 -15.34 -0.87 -9.69
N THR A 98 -16.02 0.18 -10.14
CA THR A 98 -16.12 0.50 -11.57
C THR A 98 -14.75 0.81 -12.18
N ASN A 99 -13.91 1.58 -11.48
CA ASN A 99 -12.55 1.89 -11.94
C ASN A 99 -11.67 0.63 -11.98
N LEU A 100 -11.73 -0.24 -10.97
CA LEU A 100 -11.01 -1.51 -10.98
C LEU A 100 -11.51 -2.46 -12.08
N SER A 101 -12.83 -2.50 -12.31
CA SER A 101 -13.44 -3.28 -13.39
C SER A 101 -13.16 -2.72 -14.80
N SER A 102 -12.66 -1.48 -14.92
CA SER A 102 -12.22 -0.91 -16.19
C SER A 102 -10.78 -1.27 -16.56
N LEU A 103 -10.03 -1.87 -15.63
CA LEU A 103 -8.62 -2.26 -15.77
C LEU A 103 -8.45 -3.77 -15.69
N LEU A 104 -9.38 -4.50 -16.33
CA LEU A 104 -9.28 -5.94 -16.50
C LEU A 104 -8.18 -6.19 -17.53
N GLY A 105 -6.98 -6.38 -17.00
CA GLY A 105 -5.80 -6.71 -17.77
C GLY A 105 -5.85 -8.12 -18.34
N ASN A 106 -4.75 -8.54 -18.95
CA ASN A 106 -4.61 -9.83 -19.64
C ASN A 106 -3.71 -10.82 -18.89
N ILE A 107 -3.07 -10.38 -17.80
CA ILE A 107 -2.11 -11.17 -17.02
C ILE A 107 -2.51 -11.17 -15.56
N LEU A 108 -2.52 -12.35 -14.95
CA LEU A 108 -2.71 -12.50 -13.51
C LEU A 108 -1.44 -12.94 -12.80
N LYS A 109 -1.35 -12.60 -11.53
CA LYS A 109 -0.40 -13.17 -10.58
C LYS A 109 -1.12 -13.65 -9.33
N ILE A 110 -0.84 -14.88 -8.90
CA ILE A 110 -1.22 -15.42 -7.59
C ILE A 110 0.01 -15.51 -6.71
N ASP A 111 -0.03 -14.83 -5.57
CA ASP A 111 1.06 -14.74 -4.59
C ASP A 111 0.53 -15.13 -3.20
N SER A 112 1.23 -16.03 -2.51
CA SER A 112 0.86 -16.42 -1.14
C SER A 112 1.88 -15.89 -0.13
N THR A 113 1.42 -15.23 0.94
CA THR A 113 2.31 -14.67 1.96
C THR A 113 1.83 -14.90 3.38
N LYS A 114 2.78 -15.20 4.28
CA LYS A 114 2.54 -15.21 5.73
C LYS A 114 2.64 -13.81 6.36
N LYS A 115 3.23 -12.84 5.65
CA LYS A 115 3.59 -11.52 6.24
C LYS A 115 2.38 -10.73 6.70
N VAL A 116 1.29 -10.77 5.94
CA VAL A 116 0.02 -10.10 6.28
C VAL A 116 -0.62 -10.77 7.49
N VAL A 117 -0.69 -12.09 7.47
CA VAL A 117 -1.31 -12.88 8.54
C VAL A 117 -0.62 -12.72 9.88
N LYS A 118 0.71 -12.60 9.90
CA LYS A 118 1.48 -12.30 11.13
C LYS A 118 1.12 -10.97 11.79
N ARG A 119 0.42 -10.07 11.08
CA ARG A 119 -0.03 -8.77 11.61
C ARG A 119 -1.47 -8.78 12.08
N LEU A 120 -2.21 -9.87 11.90
CA LEU A 120 -3.56 -10.00 12.44
C LEU A 120 -3.49 -9.98 13.97
N ALA A 121 -4.40 -9.22 14.59
CA ALA A 121 -4.48 -9.02 16.03
C ALA A 121 -5.92 -9.18 16.53
N GLY A 122 -6.11 -9.21 17.85
CA GLY A 122 -7.41 -9.41 18.47
C GLY A 122 -8.00 -10.80 18.14
N GLU A 123 -9.31 -10.86 17.93
CA GLU A 123 -10.05 -12.09 17.61
C GLU A 123 -9.61 -12.76 16.31
N SER A 124 -9.00 -12.00 15.39
CA SER A 124 -8.46 -12.52 14.13
C SER A 124 -7.02 -13.04 14.23
N SER A 125 -6.39 -12.95 15.41
CA SER A 125 -5.03 -13.46 15.61
C SER A 125 -5.00 -14.98 15.46
N LYS A 126 -4.04 -15.50 14.68
CA LYS A 126 -3.83 -16.94 14.43
C LYS A 126 -5.01 -17.69 13.78
N THR A 127 -6.03 -17.00 13.27
CA THR A 127 -7.15 -17.63 12.57
C THR A 127 -6.82 -18.02 11.13
N ALA A 128 -5.73 -17.48 10.58
CA ALA A 128 -5.19 -17.83 9.28
C ALA A 128 -3.68 -18.09 9.39
N MET A 129 -3.11 -18.73 8.36
CA MET A 129 -1.67 -18.94 8.24
C MET A 129 -1.07 -18.24 7.02
N TRP A 130 -1.88 -18.04 5.97
CA TRP A 130 -1.48 -17.44 4.71
C TRP A 130 -2.53 -16.45 4.20
N ALA A 131 -2.08 -15.45 3.46
CA ALA A 131 -2.92 -14.60 2.63
C ALA A 131 -2.55 -14.88 1.18
N THR A 132 -3.53 -15.32 0.38
CA THR A 132 -3.37 -15.57 -1.06
C THR A 132 -4.00 -14.41 -1.81
N ASN A 133 -3.19 -13.73 -2.62
CA ASN A 133 -3.55 -12.53 -3.34
C ASN A 133 -3.58 -12.83 -4.84
N VAL A 134 -4.60 -12.34 -5.53
CA VAL A 134 -4.68 -12.29 -7.00
C VAL A 134 -4.53 -10.84 -7.43
N GLY A 135 -3.56 -10.54 -8.28
CA GLY A 135 -3.40 -9.22 -8.87
C GLY A 135 -3.22 -9.27 -10.39
N ASN A 136 -3.41 -8.11 -11.05
CA ASN A 136 -3.17 -7.93 -12.49
C ASN A 136 -1.76 -7.37 -12.78
N GLU A 137 -1.44 -7.19 -14.07
CA GLU A 137 -0.18 -6.60 -14.55
C GLU A 137 0.05 -5.16 -14.06
N TYR A 138 -1.00 -4.45 -13.67
CA TYR A 138 -0.91 -3.09 -13.15
C TYR A 138 -0.64 -3.05 -11.63
N CYS A 139 -0.26 -4.19 -11.04
CA CYS A 139 -0.03 -4.35 -9.60
C CYS A 139 -1.28 -4.06 -8.75
N GLN A 140 -2.47 -4.16 -9.33
CA GLN A 140 -3.72 -3.97 -8.60
C GLN A 140 -4.18 -5.29 -8.00
N LEU A 141 -4.61 -5.26 -6.74
CA LEU A 141 -5.16 -6.42 -6.06
C LEU A 141 -6.63 -6.61 -6.50
N ILE A 142 -6.91 -7.75 -7.14
CA ILE A 142 -8.27 -8.12 -7.56
C ILE A 142 -9.01 -8.82 -6.43
N MET A 143 -8.35 -9.78 -5.77
CA MET A 143 -8.96 -10.57 -4.71
C MET A 143 -7.89 -11.04 -3.72
N SER A 144 -8.26 -11.14 -2.45
CA SER A 144 -7.41 -11.72 -1.41
C SER A 144 -8.25 -12.63 -0.53
N VAL A 145 -7.71 -13.81 -0.21
CA VAL A 145 -8.31 -14.76 0.73
C VAL A 145 -7.31 -15.16 1.81
N LEU A 146 -7.81 -15.36 3.02
CA LEU A 146 -7.04 -15.90 4.14
C LEU A 146 -7.22 -17.42 4.18
N THR A 147 -6.11 -18.15 4.24
CA THR A 147 -6.10 -19.62 4.19
C THR A 147 -5.29 -20.23 5.33
N THR A 148 -5.63 -21.45 5.72
CA THR A 148 -4.92 -22.24 6.73
C THR A 148 -3.64 -22.88 6.19
N GLY A 149 -3.46 -22.93 4.86
CA GLY A 149 -2.28 -23.44 4.19
C GLY A 149 -2.02 -22.71 2.88
N GLU A 150 -0.77 -22.74 2.41
CA GLU A 150 -0.41 -22.20 1.10
C GLU A 150 -1.18 -22.97 0.01
N GLY A 151 -1.91 -22.28 -0.86
CA GLY A 151 -2.69 -22.93 -1.91
C GLY A 151 -3.94 -23.70 -1.45
N PHE A 152 -4.23 -23.75 -0.15
CA PHE A 152 -5.36 -24.53 0.37
C PHE A 152 -6.68 -23.78 0.20
N GLY A 153 -7.72 -24.49 -0.27
CA GLY A 153 -9.08 -23.93 -0.35
C GLY A 153 -9.27 -22.81 -1.39
N LEU A 154 -8.42 -22.74 -2.43
CA LEU A 154 -8.51 -21.67 -3.44
C LEU A 154 -9.62 -21.84 -4.48
N SER A 155 -10.26 -23.01 -4.54
CA SER A 155 -11.29 -23.31 -5.55
C SER A 155 -12.45 -22.29 -5.56
N PRO A 156 -13.08 -21.93 -4.42
CA PRO A 156 -14.13 -20.90 -4.41
C PRO A 156 -13.64 -19.52 -4.88
N MET A 157 -12.42 -19.13 -4.52
CA MET A 157 -11.80 -17.87 -4.94
C MET A 157 -11.64 -17.84 -6.47
N ILE A 158 -11.07 -18.89 -7.05
CA ILE A 158 -10.81 -18.99 -8.49
C ILE A 158 -12.12 -19.07 -9.27
N HIS A 159 -13.09 -19.88 -8.84
CA HIS A 159 -14.40 -19.93 -9.49
C HIS A 159 -15.14 -18.59 -9.41
N GLY A 160 -15.04 -17.89 -8.28
CA GLY A 160 -15.59 -16.54 -8.12
C GLY A 160 -14.96 -15.53 -9.07
N LEU A 161 -13.63 -15.60 -9.24
CA LEU A 161 -12.88 -14.79 -10.20
C LEU A 161 -13.30 -15.08 -11.65
N ILE A 162 -13.38 -16.35 -12.05
CA ILE A 162 -13.80 -16.73 -13.40
C ILE A 162 -15.23 -16.26 -13.67
N ARG A 163 -16.12 -16.45 -12.69
CA ARG A 163 -17.51 -16.00 -12.78
C ARG A 163 -17.61 -14.49 -12.95
N SER A 164 -16.86 -13.71 -12.16
CA SER A 164 -16.94 -12.24 -12.23
C SER A 164 -16.49 -11.71 -13.59
N TYR A 165 -15.45 -12.29 -14.19
CA TYR A 165 -15.01 -11.94 -15.55
C TYR A 165 -16.07 -12.31 -16.60
N LYS A 166 -16.69 -13.48 -16.45
CA LYS A 166 -17.79 -13.91 -17.33
C LYS A 166 -19.00 -12.98 -17.24
N GLU A 167 -19.41 -12.59 -16.04
CA GLU A 167 -20.53 -11.66 -15.80
C GLU A 167 -20.22 -10.26 -16.32
N ALA A 168 -18.98 -9.80 -16.19
CA ALA A 168 -18.50 -8.54 -16.74
C ALA A 168 -18.32 -8.55 -18.27
N LYS A 169 -18.54 -9.70 -18.93
CA LYS A 169 -18.25 -9.91 -20.36
C LYS A 169 -16.79 -9.59 -20.73
N ALA A 170 -15.88 -9.76 -19.77
CA ALA A 170 -14.46 -9.55 -19.97
C ALA A 170 -13.81 -10.81 -20.58
N PRO A 171 -12.79 -10.66 -21.43
CA PRO A 171 -12.08 -11.80 -21.99
C PRO A 171 -11.36 -12.60 -20.90
N PRO A 172 -11.23 -13.93 -21.07
CA PRO A 172 -10.31 -14.74 -20.28
C PRO A 172 -8.86 -14.23 -20.37
N HIS A 173 -8.10 -14.40 -19.30
CA HIS A 173 -6.68 -14.06 -19.32
C HIS A 173 -5.88 -15.15 -20.03
N HIS A 174 -4.75 -14.74 -20.61
CA HIS A 174 -3.89 -15.64 -21.36
C HIS A 174 -2.70 -16.13 -20.52
N LEU A 175 -2.37 -15.44 -19.44
CA LEU A 175 -1.19 -15.73 -18.63
C LEU A 175 -1.47 -15.60 -17.13
N LEU A 176 -1.01 -16.58 -16.36
CA LEU A 176 -1.04 -16.60 -14.90
C LEU A 176 0.35 -16.90 -14.35
N TYR A 177 0.90 -16.00 -13.54
CA TYR A 177 2.12 -16.24 -12.77
C TYR A 177 1.81 -16.77 -11.38
N VAL A 178 2.47 -17.85 -10.99
CA VAL A 178 2.32 -18.48 -9.67
C VAL A 178 3.66 -18.80 -9.04
N ASP A 179 3.68 -18.86 -7.71
CA ASP A 179 4.89 -19.15 -6.92
C ASP A 179 5.36 -20.61 -7.07
N ARG A 180 4.40 -21.52 -7.30
CA ARG A 180 4.61 -22.97 -7.37
C ARG A 180 3.52 -23.63 -8.23
N ASP A 181 3.71 -24.91 -8.52
CA ASP A 181 2.73 -25.73 -9.26
C ASP A 181 2.33 -25.11 -10.61
N CYS A 182 3.28 -24.49 -11.31
CA CYS A 182 3.05 -23.94 -12.65
C CYS A 182 3.08 -24.99 -13.76
N CYS A 183 3.67 -26.16 -13.50
CA CYS A 183 3.90 -27.21 -14.50
C CYS A 183 2.97 -28.41 -14.29
N GLY A 184 2.70 -29.14 -15.37
CA GLY A 184 1.94 -30.39 -15.35
C GLY A 184 0.42 -30.23 -15.20
N ASN A 185 -0.28 -31.36 -15.07
CA ASN A 185 -1.72 -31.39 -14.84
C ASN A 185 -2.03 -31.43 -13.33
N ASN A 186 -1.85 -30.29 -12.66
CA ASN A 186 -2.02 -30.17 -11.22
C ASN A 186 -3.41 -29.63 -10.83
N GLN A 187 -3.67 -29.56 -9.51
CA GLN A 187 -4.95 -29.10 -8.98
C GLN A 187 -5.27 -27.66 -9.39
N LEU A 188 -4.27 -26.76 -9.39
CA LEU A 188 -4.44 -25.37 -9.79
C LEU A 188 -4.91 -25.28 -11.25
N LYS A 189 -4.27 -26.02 -12.16
CA LYS A 189 -4.68 -26.07 -13.57
C LYS A 189 -6.12 -26.55 -13.74
N ARG A 190 -6.55 -27.53 -12.94
CA ARG A 190 -7.95 -28.00 -12.94
C ARG A 190 -8.94 -26.94 -12.44
N MET A 191 -8.55 -26.09 -11.49
CA MET A 191 -9.40 -24.98 -11.01
C MET A 191 -9.61 -23.90 -12.09
N PHE A 192 -8.70 -23.78 -13.06
CA PHE A 192 -8.80 -22.85 -14.20
C PHE A 192 -9.31 -23.53 -15.49
N SER A 193 -10.06 -24.63 -15.40
CA SER A 193 -10.54 -25.39 -16.56
C SER A 193 -11.38 -24.57 -17.54
N ASP A 194 -12.09 -23.55 -17.04
CA ASP A 194 -12.95 -22.68 -17.85
C ASP A 194 -12.15 -21.71 -18.72
N TRP A 195 -10.83 -21.57 -18.47
CA TRP A 195 -9.90 -20.78 -19.27
C TRP A 195 -8.88 -21.70 -19.96
N PRO A 196 -9.27 -22.44 -21.02
CA PRO A 196 -8.43 -23.47 -21.63
C PRO A 196 -7.17 -22.94 -22.30
N ALA A 197 -7.16 -21.67 -22.71
CA ALA A 197 -6.00 -20.99 -23.30
C ALA A 197 -5.03 -20.41 -22.25
N LEU A 198 -5.34 -20.52 -20.95
CA LEU A 198 -4.52 -19.95 -19.89
C LEU A 198 -3.16 -20.66 -19.78
N SER A 199 -2.08 -19.90 -19.99
CA SER A 199 -0.73 -20.34 -19.70
C SER A 199 -0.39 -20.09 -18.23
N ILE A 200 -0.02 -21.14 -17.49
CA ILE A 200 0.45 -21.00 -16.10
C ILE A 200 1.98 -21.03 -16.11
N ARG A 201 2.61 -19.98 -15.59
CA ARG A 201 4.07 -19.81 -15.55
C ARG A 201 4.57 -19.56 -14.15
N LEU A 202 5.82 -19.92 -13.91
CA LEU A 202 6.47 -19.64 -12.63
C LEU A 202 6.70 -18.14 -12.50
N ASN A 203 6.38 -17.59 -11.33
CA ASN A 203 6.72 -16.22 -11.01
C ASN A 203 8.24 -16.02 -11.05
N ILE A 204 8.67 -14.92 -11.67
CA ILE A 204 10.08 -14.62 -11.91
C ILE A 204 10.92 -14.52 -10.63
N TRP A 205 10.36 -14.03 -9.51
CA TRP A 205 11.07 -14.00 -8.23
C TRP A 205 11.34 -15.43 -7.74
N HIS A 206 10.34 -16.31 -7.84
CA HIS A 206 10.51 -17.72 -7.49
C HIS A 206 11.41 -18.46 -8.47
N PHE A 207 11.42 -18.09 -9.75
CA PHE A 207 12.41 -18.58 -10.71
C PHE A 207 13.83 -18.21 -10.29
N MET A 208 14.10 -16.93 -10.02
CA MET A 208 15.43 -16.47 -9.55
C MET A 208 15.84 -17.16 -8.25
N ARG A 209 14.91 -17.32 -7.29
CA ARG A 209 15.19 -18.05 -6.05
C ARG A 209 15.56 -19.52 -6.28
N ARG A 210 14.99 -20.18 -7.28
CA ARG A 210 15.37 -21.57 -7.60
C ARG A 210 16.81 -21.66 -8.13
N LEU A 211 17.29 -20.64 -8.84
CA LEU A 211 18.68 -20.55 -9.28
C LEU A 211 19.63 -20.23 -8.12
N SER A 212 19.19 -19.44 -7.14
CA SER A 212 20.01 -19.14 -5.96
C SER A 212 20.10 -20.31 -4.98
N VAL A 213 19.15 -21.26 -4.99
CA VAL A 213 19.20 -22.45 -4.11
C VAL A 213 20.47 -23.27 -4.32
N SER A 214 21.00 -23.32 -5.55
CA SER A 214 22.31 -23.95 -5.83
C SER A 214 23.51 -23.16 -5.29
N CYS A 215 23.31 -21.92 -4.85
CA CYS A 215 24.37 -20.96 -4.52
C CYS A 215 24.40 -20.54 -3.04
N THR A 216 23.88 -21.35 -2.10
CA THR A 216 23.76 -21.11 -0.63
C THR A 216 22.49 -20.37 -0.16
N THR A 217 22.23 -20.35 1.16
CA THR A 217 21.01 -19.83 1.78
C THR A 217 20.89 -18.31 1.71
N ASP A 218 19.70 -17.76 1.97
CA ASP A 218 19.43 -16.32 2.01
C ASP A 218 20.17 -15.56 3.13
N ALA A 219 20.79 -16.29 4.07
CA ALA A 219 21.64 -15.73 5.12
C ALA A 219 23.11 -15.54 4.68
N HIS A 220 23.49 -16.00 3.48
CA HIS A 220 24.86 -15.94 3.01
C HIS A 220 25.24 -14.53 2.53
N ALA A 221 26.45 -14.06 2.87
CA ALA A 221 26.91 -12.69 2.59
C ALA A 221 26.92 -12.28 1.10
N VAL A 222 26.94 -13.24 0.17
CA VAL A 222 26.92 -12.97 -1.28
C VAL A 222 25.54 -13.08 -1.92
N TYR A 223 24.53 -13.52 -1.16
CA TYR A 223 23.19 -13.80 -1.69
C TYR A 223 22.57 -12.53 -2.32
N ASP A 224 22.63 -11.41 -1.61
CA ASP A 224 22.07 -10.14 -2.10
C ASP A 224 22.75 -9.67 -3.39
N THR A 225 24.08 -9.75 -3.44
CA THR A 225 24.85 -9.40 -4.65
C THR A 225 24.52 -10.33 -5.82
N PHE A 226 24.41 -11.64 -5.58
CA PHE A 226 24.03 -12.62 -6.59
C PHE A 226 22.63 -12.36 -7.14
N MET A 227 21.64 -12.20 -6.26
CA MET A 227 20.26 -11.91 -6.63
C MET A 227 20.13 -10.58 -7.38
N SER A 228 20.89 -9.56 -6.96
CA SER A 228 20.96 -8.28 -7.65
C SER A 228 21.48 -8.43 -9.08
N ARG A 229 22.61 -9.12 -9.27
CA ARG A 229 23.19 -9.39 -10.60
C ARG A 229 22.25 -10.22 -11.48
N LEU A 230 21.69 -11.31 -10.94
CA LEU A 230 20.72 -12.14 -11.65
C LEU A 230 19.50 -11.32 -12.09
N SER A 231 19.02 -10.42 -11.23
CA SER A 231 17.94 -9.51 -11.57
C SER A 231 18.32 -8.53 -12.68
N GLN A 232 19.56 -8.04 -12.71
CA GLN A 232 20.08 -7.16 -13.77
C GLN A 232 20.30 -7.87 -15.11
N CYS A 233 20.52 -9.18 -15.10
CA CYS A 233 20.55 -10.00 -16.33
C CYS A 233 19.17 -10.14 -16.98
N ILE A 234 18.08 -10.00 -16.21
CA ILE A 234 16.71 -10.20 -16.70
C ILE A 234 16.03 -8.85 -17.00
N TYR A 235 16.31 -7.84 -16.17
CA TYR A 235 15.59 -6.58 -16.19
C TYR A 235 16.51 -5.39 -16.40
N VAL A 236 15.96 -4.39 -17.09
CA VAL A 236 16.47 -3.03 -17.20
C VAL A 236 15.44 -2.06 -16.64
N TRP A 237 15.86 -0.81 -16.42
CA TRP A 237 14.92 0.27 -16.19
C TRP A 237 14.23 0.61 -17.50
N ASP A 238 12.95 0.95 -17.42
CA ASP A 238 12.20 1.43 -18.57
C ASP A 238 12.84 2.72 -19.11
N PRO A 239 13.20 2.78 -20.41
CA PRO A 239 13.93 3.92 -20.95
C PRO A 239 13.11 5.20 -20.91
N GLU A 240 11.80 5.14 -21.15
CA GLU A 240 10.93 6.33 -21.11
C GLU A 240 10.85 6.90 -19.69
N ASP A 241 10.71 6.02 -18.69
CA ASP A 241 10.69 6.46 -17.29
C ASP A 241 12.05 7.02 -16.84
N VAL A 242 13.16 6.47 -17.35
CA VAL A 242 14.51 6.98 -17.05
C VAL A 242 14.72 8.36 -17.66
N GLU A 243 14.34 8.55 -18.93
CA GLU A 243 14.41 9.86 -19.59
C GLU A 243 13.58 10.91 -18.83
N ALA A 244 12.36 10.55 -18.42
CA ALA A 244 11.51 11.42 -17.63
C ALA A 244 12.14 11.77 -16.26
N LEU A 245 12.75 10.79 -15.59
CA LEU A 245 13.44 11.01 -14.32
C LEU A 245 14.67 11.91 -14.49
N VAL A 246 15.45 11.72 -15.56
CA VAL A 246 16.60 12.57 -15.89
C VAL A 246 16.15 14.01 -16.15
N ALA A 247 15.10 14.23 -16.93
CA ALA A 247 14.55 15.55 -17.18
C ALA A 247 14.08 16.25 -15.89
N ALA A 248 13.40 15.51 -15.01
CA ALA A 248 12.97 16.02 -13.71
C ALA A 248 14.16 16.37 -12.81
N LYS A 249 15.19 15.51 -12.78
CA LYS A 249 16.41 15.72 -11.99
C LYS A 249 17.21 16.92 -12.48
N LYS A 250 17.28 17.09 -13.80
CA LYS A 250 17.92 18.26 -14.43
C LYS A 250 17.23 19.56 -14.02
N SER A 251 15.90 19.58 -14.07
CA SER A 251 15.11 20.74 -13.63
C SER A 251 15.32 21.06 -12.13
N GLU A 252 15.45 20.03 -11.28
CA GLU A 252 15.80 20.20 -9.86
C GLU A 252 17.19 20.83 -9.67
N MET A 253 18.18 20.37 -10.43
CA MET A 253 19.56 20.88 -10.38
C MET A 253 19.67 22.32 -10.89
N GLU A 254 18.95 22.66 -11.97
CA GLU A 254 18.86 24.02 -12.50
C GLU A 254 18.25 24.98 -11.46
N ALA A 255 17.20 24.55 -10.75
CA ALA A 255 16.63 25.33 -9.64
C ALA A 255 17.62 25.55 -8.48
N MET A 256 18.61 24.67 -8.34
CA MET A 256 19.72 24.81 -7.37
C MET A 256 20.94 25.55 -7.96
N HIS A 257 20.80 26.21 -9.12
CA HIS A 257 21.86 26.95 -9.82
C HIS A 257 23.04 26.08 -10.28
N VAL A 258 22.79 24.78 -10.51
CA VAL A 258 23.74 23.86 -11.15
C VAL A 258 23.32 23.67 -12.60
N GLU A 259 23.89 24.50 -13.48
CA GLU A 259 23.52 24.57 -14.91
C GLU A 259 24.48 23.80 -15.82
N ASN A 260 24.12 23.68 -17.10
CA ASN A 260 24.93 23.09 -18.18
C ASN A 260 25.38 21.64 -17.96
N GLN A 261 24.61 20.87 -17.19
CA GLN A 261 24.86 19.43 -17.01
C GLN A 261 24.39 18.67 -18.25
N THR A 262 25.21 17.72 -18.72
CA THR A 262 24.78 16.73 -19.70
C THR A 262 23.83 15.73 -19.03
N ASP A 263 23.01 15.04 -19.82
CA ASP A 263 22.06 14.06 -19.28
C ASP A 263 22.81 12.89 -18.59
N ASP A 264 24.01 12.53 -19.07
CA ASP A 264 24.89 11.57 -18.41
C ASP A 264 25.37 12.05 -17.03
N ASP A 265 25.71 13.34 -16.91
CA ASP A 265 26.11 13.92 -15.63
C ASP A 265 24.95 13.97 -14.65
N VAL A 266 23.75 14.33 -15.11
CA VAL A 266 22.52 14.29 -14.32
C VAL A 266 22.23 12.86 -13.86
N PHE A 267 22.34 11.88 -14.76
CA PHE A 267 22.07 10.47 -14.44
C PHE A 267 22.99 9.94 -13.33
N ARG A 268 24.26 10.35 -13.27
CA ARG A 268 25.18 9.98 -12.18
C ARG A 268 24.74 10.49 -10.80
N HIS A 269 23.91 11.54 -10.75
CA HIS A 269 23.37 12.09 -9.50
C HIS A 269 22.07 11.39 -9.07
N ILE A 270 21.47 10.56 -9.93
CA ILE A 270 20.27 9.81 -9.62
C ILE A 270 20.64 8.60 -8.75
N LYS A 271 20.03 8.51 -7.56
CA LYS A 271 20.21 7.37 -6.67
C LYS A 271 19.41 6.17 -7.15
N THR A 272 19.90 4.98 -6.85
CA THR A 272 19.14 3.73 -7.09
C THR A 272 17.76 3.73 -6.44
N SER A 273 17.59 4.41 -5.30
CA SER A 273 16.29 4.57 -4.65
C SER A 273 15.32 5.43 -5.45
N GLU A 274 15.80 6.42 -6.20
CA GLU A 274 14.98 7.27 -7.07
C GLU A 274 14.52 6.47 -8.29
N LEU A 275 15.45 5.73 -8.92
CA LEU A 275 15.10 4.78 -9.99
C LEU A 275 14.03 3.78 -9.53
N ALA A 276 14.20 3.17 -8.35
CA ALA A 276 13.23 2.21 -7.82
C ALA A 276 11.87 2.82 -7.45
N MET A 277 11.81 4.13 -7.21
CA MET A 277 10.57 4.81 -6.85
C MET A 277 9.81 5.31 -8.07
N HIS A 278 10.53 5.75 -9.11
CA HIS A 278 9.96 6.49 -10.23
C HIS A 278 10.00 5.75 -11.55
N CYS A 279 10.85 4.73 -11.70
CA CYS A 279 11.00 3.99 -12.94
C CYS A 279 10.47 2.57 -12.82
N ARG A 280 9.72 2.12 -13.82
CA ARG A 280 9.35 0.72 -14.00
C ARG A 280 10.58 -0.07 -14.44
N ARG A 281 10.51 -1.39 -14.23
CA ARG A 281 11.49 -2.34 -14.77
C ARG A 281 10.85 -3.11 -15.90
N THR A 282 11.55 -3.21 -17.01
CA THR A 282 11.16 -4.00 -18.19
C THR A 282 12.14 -5.14 -18.39
N THR A 283 11.72 -6.20 -19.07
CA THR A 283 12.62 -7.31 -19.39
C THR A 283 13.52 -6.95 -20.56
N ARG A 284 14.78 -7.38 -20.54
CA ARG A 284 15.73 -7.24 -21.67
C ARG A 284 15.30 -7.94 -22.97
N GLY A 285 14.27 -8.76 -22.91
CA GLY A 285 13.88 -9.62 -24.02
C GLY A 285 14.68 -10.92 -24.05
N VAL A 286 14.17 -11.88 -24.82
CA VAL A 286 14.69 -13.27 -24.82
C VAL A 286 16.12 -13.31 -25.35
N GLU A 287 16.38 -12.65 -26.48
CA GLU A 287 17.68 -12.69 -27.14
C GLU A 287 18.79 -12.18 -26.23
N GLU A 288 18.66 -10.96 -25.70
CA GLU A 288 19.66 -10.36 -24.82
C GLU A 288 19.83 -11.13 -23.49
N THR A 289 18.74 -11.63 -22.91
CA THR A 289 18.79 -12.44 -21.66
C THR A 289 19.53 -13.77 -21.89
N THR A 290 19.44 -14.36 -23.08
CA THR A 290 20.16 -15.61 -23.41
C THR A 290 21.58 -15.38 -23.90
N ALA A 291 21.83 -14.26 -24.59
CA ALA A 291 23.15 -13.88 -25.11
C ALA A 291 24.11 -13.42 -24.00
N SER A 292 23.60 -12.95 -22.87
CA SER A 292 24.39 -12.56 -21.69
C SER A 292 24.94 -13.74 -20.88
N SER A 293 24.99 -14.94 -21.48
CA SER A 293 25.78 -16.07 -20.96
C SER A 293 27.28 -15.70 -21.04
N PRO A 294 28.05 -15.81 -19.95
CA PRO A 294 29.45 -15.44 -19.97
C PRO A 294 30.25 -16.39 -20.88
N SER A 295 31.08 -15.80 -21.72
CA SER A 295 32.32 -16.41 -22.24
C SER A 295 33.25 -16.80 -21.11
#